data_AF-A0A7W1IV64-F1
#
_entry.id   AF-A0A7W1IV64-F1
#
_cell.length_a   1.000
_cell.length_b   1.000
_cell.length_c   1.000
_cell.angle_alpha   90.00
_cell.angle_beta   90.00
_cell.angle_gamma   90.00
#
_symmetry.space_group_name_H-M   'P 1'
#
loop_
_entity.id
_entity.type
_entity.pdbx_description
1 polymer ?
#
loop_
_entity_poly.entity_id
_entity_poly.type
_entity_poly.pdbx_seq_one_letter_code
_entity_poly.pdbx_strand_id
1 'polypeptide(L)' 'MSVLRQDPTTRQWVIMAPRRAVRPQDTQEPTRVVPPARDERCPFCPGNEDRTPPELLREPPGA' A
#
# COMPACT_ATOMS: atom_id res chain seq x y z
N MET A 1 22.62 2.58 -18.90
CA MET A 1 23.51 1.66 -18.18
C MET A 1 22.66 0.90 -17.16
N SER A 2 22.77 -0.41 -17.12
CA SER A 2 22.18 -1.25 -16.07
C SER A 2 23.29 -1.73 -15.14
N VAL A 3 23.01 -1.82 -13.85
CA VAL A 3 23.99 -2.20 -12.81
C VAL A 3 23.36 -3.25 -11.91
N LEU A 4 24.16 -4.22 -11.45
CA LEU A 4 23.78 -5.16 -10.40
C LEU A 4 24.29 -4.66 -9.05
N ARG A 5 23.44 -4.72 -8.02
CA ARG A 5 23.84 -4.47 -6.62
C ARG A 5 23.33 -5.61 -5.75
N GLN A 6 24.14 -6.05 -4.79
CA GLN A 6 23.70 -7.01 -3.79
C GLN A 6 23.16 -6.26 -2.57
N ASP A 7 21.97 -6.65 -2.12
CA ASP A 7 21.40 -6.17 -0.87
C ASP A 7 22.03 -6.96 0.30
N PRO A 8 22.68 -6.30 1.27
CA PRO A 8 23.32 -6.98 2.40
C PRO A 8 22.32 -7.61 3.38
N THR A 9 21.07 -7.13 3.43
CA THR A 9 20.04 -7.62 4.37
C THR A 9 19.43 -8.94 3.91
N THR A 10 19.22 -9.08 2.60
CA THR A 10 18.62 -10.28 1.98
C THR A 10 19.64 -11.18 1.28
N ARG A 11 20.86 -10.67 1.04
CA ARG A 11 21.92 -11.29 0.22
C ARG A 11 21.52 -11.55 -1.23
N GLN A 12 20.44 -10.92 -1.70
CA GLN A 12 19.94 -11.04 -3.06
C GLN A 12 20.55 -10.00 -4.00
N TRP A 13 20.63 -10.33 -5.28
CA TRP A 13 21.08 -9.41 -6.32
C TRP A 13 19.89 -8.66 -6.93
N VAL A 14 20.00 -7.35 -7.03
CA VAL A 14 18.98 -6.45 -7.60
C VAL A 14 19.53 -5.83 -8.88
N ILE A 15 18.70 -5.84 -9.94
CA ILE A 15 18.99 -5.17 -11.20
C ILE A 15 18.49 -3.72 -11.12
N MET A 16 19.40 -2.76 -11.21
CA MET A 16 19.07 -1.35 -11.36
C MET A 16 19.13 -0.95 -12.84
N ALA A 17 17.98 -0.58 -13.42
CA ALA A 17 17.87 -0.20 -14.83
C ALA A 17 16.93 1.01 -15.04
N PRO A 18 17.37 2.25 -14.72
CA PRO A 18 16.50 3.44 -14.71
C PRO A 18 15.80 3.72 -16.04
N ARG A 19 16.46 3.45 -17.17
CA ARG A 19 15.90 3.63 -18.52
C ARG A 19 14.71 2.71 -18.84
N ARG A 20 14.40 1.72 -17.99
CA ARG A 20 13.18 0.91 -18.15
C ARG A 20 11.90 1.72 -17.86
N ALA A 21 11.99 2.78 -17.07
CA ALA A 21 10.83 3.61 -16.70
C ALA A 21 10.20 4.36 -17.89
N VAL A 22 10.98 4.65 -18.94
CA VAL A 22 10.52 5.39 -20.13
C VAL A 22 10.04 4.49 -21.26
N ARG A 23 9.93 3.17 -21.03
CA ARG A 23 9.38 2.26 -22.05
C ARG A 23 7.90 2.58 -22.24
N PRO A 24 7.39 2.53 -23.49
CA PRO A 24 5.96 2.57 -23.71
C PRO A 24 5.26 1.51 -22.86
N GLN A 25 4.21 1.90 -22.14
CA GLN A 25 3.37 1.02 -21.35
C GLN A 25 2.00 0.97 -22.01
N ASP A 26 1.53 -0.22 -22.37
CA ASP A 26 0.20 -0.43 -22.97
C ASP A 26 -0.93 -0.38 -21.92
N THR A 27 -0.56 -0.38 -20.63
CA THR A 27 -1.49 -0.27 -19.51
C THR A 27 -1.78 1.18 -19.17
N GLN A 28 -3.06 1.53 -19.13
CA GLN A 28 -3.53 2.75 -18.47
C GLN A 28 -3.19 2.65 -16.98
N GLU A 29 -2.58 3.69 -16.41
CA GLU A 29 -2.46 3.78 -14.95
C GLU A 29 -3.87 3.63 -14.37
N PRO A 30 -4.09 2.75 -13.37
CA PRO A 30 -5.38 2.66 -12.73
C PRO A 30 -5.70 4.04 -12.17
N THR A 31 -6.80 4.64 -12.63
CA THR A 31 -7.31 5.89 -12.06
C THR A 31 -7.42 5.67 -10.56
N ARG A 32 -6.61 6.37 -9.79
CA ARG A 32 -6.67 6.32 -8.34
C ARG A 32 -7.97 7.01 -7.94
N VAL A 33 -9.03 6.23 -7.78
CA VAL A 33 -10.31 6.73 -7.29
C VAL A 33 -10.07 7.24 -5.87
N VAL A 34 -10.41 8.50 -5.63
CA VAL A 34 -10.40 9.06 -4.28
C VAL A 34 -11.48 8.32 -3.49
N PRO A 35 -11.13 7.56 -2.43
CA PRO A 35 -12.13 6.86 -1.65
C PRO A 35 -13.05 7.87 -0.95
N PRO A 36 -14.32 7.51 -0.69
CA PRO A 36 -15.21 8.35 0.09
C PRO A 36 -14.64 8.56 1.51
N ALA A 37 -15.00 9.68 2.14
CA ALA A 37 -14.56 9.97 3.52
C ALA A 37 -15.03 8.92 4.53
N ARG A 38 -16.19 8.30 4.28
CA ARG A 38 -16.73 7.18 5.04
C ARG A 38 -17.51 6.26 4.09
N ASP A 39 -17.35 4.96 4.27
CA ASP A 39 -18.12 3.92 3.59
C ASP A 39 -18.79 3.04 4.65
N GLU A 40 -20.11 2.88 4.57
CA GLU A 40 -20.89 2.04 5.47
C GLU A 40 -20.46 0.57 5.42
N ARG A 41 -19.93 0.12 4.27
CA ARG A 41 -19.46 -1.25 4.10
C ARG A 41 -18.04 -1.46 4.64
N CYS A 42 -17.27 -0.40 4.90
CA CYS A 42 -15.91 -0.48 5.40
C CYS A 42 -15.89 -0.79 6.92
N PRO A 43 -15.36 -1.95 7.35
CA PRO A 43 -15.26 -2.29 8.77
C PRO A 43 -14.32 -1.37 9.56
N PHE A 44 -13.39 -0.68 8.89
CA PHE A 44 -12.41 0.20 9.54
C PHE A 44 -12.86 1.67 9.61
N CYS A 45 -14.02 2.01 9.04
CA CYS A 45 -14.58 3.35 9.22
C CYS A 45 -15.15 3.48 10.66
N PRO A 46 -15.00 4.65 11.32
CA PRO A 46 -15.52 4.85 12.67
C PRO A 46 -17.02 4.56 12.76
N GLY A 47 -17.47 3.87 13.81
CA GLY A 47 -18.85 3.44 14.00
C GLY A 47 -19.21 2.04 13.45
N ASN A 48 -18.26 1.33 12.86
CA ASN A 48 -18.40 -0.05 12.37
C ASN A 48 -17.49 -1.04 13.13
N GLU A 49 -17.08 -0.70 14.35
CA GLU A 49 -16.07 -1.46 15.11
C GLU A 49 -16.56 -2.87 15.47
N ASP A 50 -17.88 -3.07 15.55
CA ASP A 50 -18.54 -4.37 15.72
C ASP A 50 -18.22 -5.37 14.59
N ARG A 51 -17.79 -4.87 13.43
CA ARG A 51 -17.40 -5.66 12.26
C ARG A 51 -15.90 -5.96 12.22
N THR A 52 -15.15 -5.50 13.22
CA THR A 52 -13.73 -5.83 13.40
C THR A 52 -13.55 -6.91 14.46
N PRO A 53 -12.44 -7.66 14.45
CA PRO A 53 -12.06 -8.50 15.58
C PRO A 53 -11.94 -7.68 16.88
N PRO A 54 -11.96 -8.33 18.06
CA PRO A 54 -11.84 -7.64 19.34
C PRO A 54 -10.66 -6.66 19.38
N GLU A 55 -10.94 -5.45 19.82
CA GLU A 55 -9.97 -4.37 19.91
C GLU A 55 -8.85 -4.72 20.89
N LEU A 56 -7.60 -4.44 20.50
CA LEU A 56 -6.44 -4.59 21.38
C LEU A 56 -6.11 -3.29 22.15
N LEU A 57 -6.29 -2.13 21.49
CA LEU A 57 -6.00 -0.81 22.01
C LEU A 57 -6.69 0.27 21.16
N ARG A 58 -7.15 1.35 21.80
CA ARG A 58 -7.60 2.60 21.16
C ARG A 58 -7.09 3.80 21.94
N GLU A 59 -6.69 4.83 21.22
CA GLU A 59 -6.27 6.11 21.79
C GLU A 59 -7.03 7.27 21.13
N PRO A 60 -7.78 8.09 21.90
CA PRO A 60 -8.01 7.97 23.33
C PRO A 60 -8.81 6.71 23.70
N PRO A 61 -8.70 6.20 24.95
CA PRO A 61 -9.52 5.09 25.41
C PRO A 61 -11.01 5.39 25.19
N GLY A 62 -11.77 4.39 24.71
CA GLY A 62 -13.21 4.54 24.54
C GLY A 62 -13.90 4.87 25.88
N ALA A 63 -14.98 5.65 25.84
CA ALA A 63 -15.84 5.92 27.00
C ALA A 63 -16.53 4.63 27.48
#